data_AF-A0A1F6C7J4-F1
#
_entry.id   AF-A0A1F6C7J4-F1
#
_cell.length_a   1.000
_cell.length_b   1.000
_cell.length_c   1.000
_cell.angle_alpha   90.00
_cell.angle_beta   90.00
_cell.angle_gamma   90.00
#
_symmetry.space_group_name_H-M   'P 1'
#
loop_
_entity.id
_entity.type
_entity.pdbx_description
1 polymer ?
#
loop_
_entity_poly.entity_id
_entity_poly.type
_entity_poly.pdbx_seq_one_letter_code
_entity_poly.pdbx_strand_id
1 'polypeptide(L)'
;MVDSITHADIVSGLLALGVNAGDVAFVHSSLSSFGHVEGGAETVVRAFLEVLGPEGTLGVPIFNKYFMEGPGQVWDRDRTPSLMGRISETVRTWPGARRSPHAVHPVAAVGRLSEDLAERHPVTDFAFDSPFARLLELNAWIVLIGVPFNNCTMVHLLEERAEIPYRHWVDRTGVVVENGVSTPRTFPFLQRYPGVGNDFLPLGDRLEKAGHVRIETIGKSTVRCFRCRDLYDVGLAALRQDPLFLVPSQDREEARKHLPRYGEMLDTSPSLPLWTPEDPVARRLSEVLRIPRPFSHPIPEWGSGGKRERGKQPKGERGKGRKGEIAFSPVLRFPTSPFPGTLGVEVRNQWETPDGLILEEFRLKGGPSPLIPGAIAIPRERPGPLPAVICLHGTGGTWEREMEQPFFQRGSTLIGWARELARRGFVAVAITQFGHPPRPESWDWEGPKLLPAYGLTGMGMLISDLLLCVDYLSTRPEVDSKRIGVGGFSLGGIAAFYGFAVDRRIAACVTFCGGVGSVRRLIREGTTRYHSVYYYVPGLLSGHLDQPQIVSALAPRPLLVCGATGDVGMPLSGLRDFEAAARAVYRARGAEERFRLFVEEGPHALTMNAFETAAEWLGKAL
;
A
#
# COMPACT_ATOMS: atom_id res chain seq x y z
N MET A 1 -0.03 -2.90 -54.60
CA MET A 1 0.99 -3.21 -53.57
C MET A 1 0.23 -3.50 -52.29
N VAL A 2 0.55 -4.57 -51.57
CA VAL A 2 0.01 -4.74 -50.22
C VAL A 2 0.84 -3.81 -49.35
N ASP A 3 0.25 -2.73 -48.83
CA ASP A 3 0.94 -1.83 -47.91
C ASP A 3 1.43 -2.66 -46.71
N SER A 4 2.74 -2.88 -46.65
CA SER A 4 3.41 -3.64 -45.61
C SER A 4 3.70 -2.72 -44.42
N ILE A 5 3.50 -3.24 -43.21
CA ILE A 5 3.78 -2.52 -41.98
C ILE A 5 5.25 -2.72 -41.63
N THR A 6 5.97 -1.61 -41.54
CA THR A 6 7.39 -1.58 -41.25
C THR A 6 7.66 -1.47 -39.75
N HIS A 7 8.92 -1.65 -39.35
CA HIS A 7 9.38 -1.38 -38.00
C HIS A 7 9.07 0.07 -37.55
N ALA A 8 9.29 1.05 -38.44
CA ALA A 8 9.10 2.47 -38.14
C ALA A 8 7.63 2.82 -37.88
N ASP A 9 6.70 2.18 -38.59
CA ASP A 9 5.27 2.37 -38.39
C ASP A 9 4.84 1.92 -36.98
N ILE A 10 5.37 0.78 -36.52
CA ILE A 10 5.08 0.25 -35.19
C ILE A 10 5.70 1.14 -34.11
N VAL A 11 6.95 1.56 -34.27
CA VAL A 11 7.60 2.50 -33.32
C VAL A 11 6.81 3.80 -33.21
N SER A 12 6.43 4.40 -34.34
CA SER A 12 5.63 5.63 -34.37
C SER A 12 4.28 5.45 -33.68
N GLY A 13 3.59 4.33 -33.93
CA GLY A 13 2.31 4.03 -33.29
C GLY A 13 2.41 3.82 -31.78
N LEU A 14 3.45 3.13 -31.31
CA LEU A 14 3.70 2.93 -29.87
C LEU A 14 4.01 4.26 -29.14
N LEU A 15 4.77 5.14 -29.79
CA LEU A 15 5.05 6.48 -29.27
C LEU A 15 3.79 7.37 -29.26
N ALA A 16 2.92 7.26 -30.27
CA ALA A 16 1.64 7.96 -30.31
C ALA A 16 0.68 7.52 -29.19
N LEU A 17 0.68 6.22 -28.87
CA LEU A 17 0.04 5.67 -27.67
C LEU A 17 0.68 6.17 -26.36
N GLY A 18 1.86 6.79 -26.44
CA GLY A 18 2.62 7.33 -25.32
C GLY A 18 3.19 6.25 -24.41
N VAL A 19 3.58 5.11 -25.00
CA VAL A 19 4.56 4.18 -24.44
C VAL A 19 5.94 4.81 -24.64
N ASN A 20 6.74 4.91 -23.58
CA ASN A 20 8.02 5.61 -23.61
C ASN A 20 9.18 4.76 -23.08
N ALA A 21 10.39 5.27 -23.25
CA ALA A 21 11.59 4.68 -22.66
C ALA A 21 11.45 4.51 -21.13
N GLY A 22 11.87 3.35 -20.61
CA GLY A 22 11.78 2.99 -19.20
C GLY A 22 10.40 2.50 -18.74
N ASP A 23 9.38 2.48 -19.61
CA ASP A 23 8.09 1.89 -19.26
C ASP A 23 8.18 0.34 -19.16
N VAL A 24 7.20 -0.24 -18.48
CA VAL A 24 6.90 -1.68 -18.53
C VAL A 24 5.63 -1.86 -19.34
N ALA A 25 5.67 -2.68 -20.38
CA ALA A 25 4.53 -2.98 -21.24
C ALA A 25 4.21 -4.48 -21.22
N PHE A 26 2.96 -4.82 -20.92
CA PHE A 26 2.46 -6.19 -20.94
C PHE A 26 1.46 -6.35 -22.09
N VAL A 27 1.79 -7.22 -23.04
CA VAL A 27 1.18 -7.20 -24.38
C VAL A 27 0.31 -8.44 -24.60
N HIS A 28 -0.94 -8.21 -24.98
CA HIS A 28 -1.84 -9.20 -25.58
C HIS A 28 -2.02 -8.86 -27.06
N SER A 29 -1.90 -9.84 -27.95
CA SER A 29 -1.79 -9.51 -29.37
C SER A 29 -2.35 -10.54 -30.34
N SER A 30 -2.71 -10.04 -31.52
CA SER A 30 -2.96 -10.81 -32.72
C SER A 30 -2.09 -10.27 -33.86
N LEU A 31 -1.05 -10.98 -34.27
CA LEU A 31 -0.13 -10.51 -35.32
C LEU A 31 -0.85 -10.26 -36.65
N SER A 32 -1.83 -11.10 -37.01
CA SER A 32 -2.59 -10.95 -38.25
C SER A 32 -3.44 -9.69 -38.30
N SER A 33 -3.76 -9.09 -37.14
CA SER A 33 -4.55 -7.87 -37.08
C SER A 33 -3.85 -6.66 -37.71
N PHE A 34 -2.52 -6.64 -37.78
CA PHE A 34 -1.77 -5.58 -38.44
C PHE A 34 -1.94 -5.60 -39.97
N GLY A 35 -2.25 -6.75 -40.57
CA GLY A 35 -2.03 -7.03 -41.99
C GLY A 35 -0.69 -7.75 -42.20
N HIS A 36 0.05 -7.38 -43.25
CA HIS A 36 1.39 -7.92 -43.50
C HIS A 36 2.43 -7.08 -42.76
N VAL A 37 3.15 -7.67 -41.80
CA VAL A 37 4.27 -7.03 -41.10
C VAL A 37 5.58 -7.54 -41.69
N GLU A 38 6.42 -6.64 -42.17
CA GLU A 38 7.76 -7.01 -42.68
C GLU A 38 8.56 -7.64 -41.54
N GLY A 39 9.16 -8.82 -41.76
CA GLY A 39 9.88 -9.55 -40.69
C GLY A 39 8.97 -10.17 -39.61
N GLY A 40 7.64 -10.04 -39.73
CA GLY A 40 6.67 -10.73 -38.87
C GLY A 40 6.72 -10.31 -37.39
N ALA A 41 6.59 -11.29 -36.49
CA ALA A 41 6.53 -11.04 -35.04
C ALA A 41 7.82 -10.43 -34.48
N GLU A 42 8.97 -10.78 -35.06
CA GLU A 42 10.27 -10.27 -34.62
C GLU A 42 10.32 -8.74 -34.73
N THR A 43 9.80 -8.18 -35.82
CA THR A 43 9.73 -6.73 -36.03
C THR A 43 8.89 -6.03 -34.96
N VAL A 44 7.79 -6.65 -34.52
CA VAL A 44 6.97 -6.11 -33.42
C VAL A 44 7.76 -6.10 -32.11
N VAL A 45 8.47 -7.18 -31.80
CA VAL A 45 9.29 -7.26 -30.58
C VAL A 45 10.42 -6.25 -30.60
N ARG A 46 11.13 -6.11 -31.74
CA ARG A 46 12.18 -5.09 -31.92
C ARG A 46 11.65 -3.67 -31.70
N ALA A 47 10.49 -3.35 -32.27
CA ALA A 47 9.88 -2.03 -32.11
C ALA A 47 9.54 -1.73 -30.64
N PHE A 48 9.00 -2.69 -29.89
CA PHE A 48 8.79 -2.53 -28.45
C PHE A 48 10.10 -2.32 -27.70
N LEU A 49 11.12 -3.14 -27.94
CA LEU A 49 12.41 -3.03 -27.24
C LEU A 49 13.13 -1.72 -27.56
N GLU A 50 12.99 -1.19 -28.78
CA GLU A 50 13.50 0.13 -29.15
C GLU A 50 12.79 1.24 -28.36
N VAL A 51 11.45 1.27 -28.39
CA VAL A 51 10.65 2.30 -27.71
C VAL A 51 10.85 2.28 -26.20
N LEU A 52 10.91 1.09 -25.61
CA LEU A 52 11.09 0.90 -24.17
C LEU A 52 12.54 1.17 -23.73
N GLY A 53 13.50 1.02 -24.63
CA GLY A 53 14.92 1.26 -24.36
C GLY A 53 15.51 0.32 -23.29
N PRO A 54 16.76 0.56 -22.87
CA PRO A 54 17.50 -0.35 -21.97
C PRO A 54 16.91 -0.44 -20.55
N GLU A 55 16.24 0.62 -20.09
CA GLU A 55 15.60 0.66 -18.77
C GLU A 55 14.16 0.12 -18.78
N GLY A 56 13.60 -0.14 -19.97
CA GLY A 56 12.22 -0.62 -20.10
C GLY A 56 12.12 -2.15 -20.02
N THR A 57 10.89 -2.66 -20.01
CA THR A 57 10.62 -4.11 -19.96
C THR A 57 9.37 -4.49 -20.74
N LEU A 58 9.51 -5.46 -21.62
CA LEU A 58 8.41 -6.06 -22.38
C LEU A 58 8.02 -7.38 -21.74
N GLY A 59 6.75 -7.53 -21.37
CA GLY A 59 6.17 -8.77 -20.85
C GLY A 59 5.00 -9.27 -21.69
N VAL A 60 4.77 -10.58 -21.67
CA VAL A 60 3.66 -11.23 -22.38
C VAL A 60 3.12 -12.43 -21.58
N PRO A 61 1.82 -12.76 -21.70
CA PRO A 61 1.32 -14.06 -21.30
C PRO A 61 1.80 -15.13 -22.29
N ILE A 62 2.13 -16.31 -21.79
CA ILE A 62 2.60 -17.45 -22.61
C ILE A 62 1.95 -18.79 -22.21
N PHE A 63 0.77 -18.70 -21.63
CA PHE A 63 0.08 -19.87 -21.11
C PHE A 63 -0.64 -20.68 -22.20
N ASN A 64 -1.03 -21.87 -21.79
CA ASN A 64 -1.87 -22.84 -22.48
C ASN A 64 -2.79 -23.42 -21.39
N LYS A 65 -3.77 -24.25 -21.73
CA LYS A 65 -4.61 -24.97 -20.76
C LYS A 65 -3.83 -26.07 -20.01
N TYR A 66 -2.65 -25.74 -19.49
CA TYR A 66 -1.79 -26.65 -18.74
C TYR A 66 -2.45 -27.01 -17.41
N PHE A 67 -2.41 -28.29 -17.08
CA PHE A 67 -2.98 -28.90 -15.87
C PHE A 67 -4.51 -28.81 -15.78
N MET A 68 -5.18 -28.42 -16.87
CA MET A 68 -6.64 -28.40 -16.99
C MET A 68 -7.23 -29.77 -17.37
N GLU A 69 -6.42 -30.68 -17.92
CA GLU A 69 -6.84 -32.01 -18.40
C GLU A 69 -6.48 -33.14 -17.40
N GLY A 70 -5.71 -32.82 -16.37
CA GLY A 70 -5.42 -33.73 -15.25
C GLY A 70 -3.92 -33.89 -14.92
N PRO A 71 -3.60 -34.70 -13.89
CA PRO A 71 -2.26 -34.80 -13.30
C PRO A 71 -1.18 -35.40 -14.21
N GLY A 72 -1.56 -36.03 -15.32
CA GLY A 72 -0.61 -36.59 -16.29
C GLY A 72 0.00 -35.56 -17.24
N GLN A 73 -0.47 -34.31 -17.23
CA GLN A 73 0.08 -33.27 -18.10
C GLN A 73 1.48 -32.85 -17.63
N VAL A 74 2.40 -32.72 -18.59
CA VAL A 74 3.78 -32.30 -18.36
C VAL A 74 3.97 -30.91 -18.96
N TRP A 75 4.56 -30.01 -18.18
CA TRP A 75 4.93 -28.66 -18.60
C TRP A 75 6.42 -28.44 -18.36
N ASP A 76 7.18 -28.36 -19.44
CA ASP A 76 8.60 -28.00 -19.44
C ASP A 76 8.75 -26.48 -19.46
N ARG A 77 9.33 -25.92 -18.38
CA ARG A 77 9.52 -24.48 -18.21
C ARG A 77 10.29 -23.88 -19.36
N ASP A 78 11.29 -24.55 -19.91
CA ASP A 78 12.16 -23.95 -20.93
C ASP A 78 11.65 -24.20 -22.34
N ARG A 79 11.06 -25.38 -22.58
CA ARG A 79 10.74 -25.87 -23.92
C ARG A 79 9.29 -25.70 -24.33
N THR A 80 8.35 -25.66 -23.39
CA THR A 80 6.92 -25.68 -23.76
C THR A 80 6.53 -24.38 -24.47
N PRO A 81 6.02 -24.44 -25.71
CA PRO A 81 5.72 -23.26 -26.51
C PRO A 81 4.46 -22.54 -26.01
N SER A 82 4.40 -21.23 -26.25
CA SER A 82 3.24 -20.38 -25.99
C SER A 82 2.11 -20.67 -26.97
N LEU A 83 0.86 -20.68 -26.48
CA LEU A 83 -0.34 -20.65 -27.32
C LEU A 83 -0.97 -19.26 -27.43
N MET A 84 -0.34 -18.23 -26.86
CA MET A 84 -0.87 -16.86 -26.79
C MET A 84 -0.54 -16.02 -28.04
N GLY A 85 -0.21 -16.66 -29.16
CA GLY A 85 0.09 -16.03 -30.43
C GLY A 85 1.59 -15.89 -30.72
N ARG A 86 1.91 -15.61 -31.99
CA ARG A 86 3.30 -15.58 -32.50
C ARG A 86 4.19 -14.55 -31.82
N ILE A 87 3.65 -13.38 -31.46
CA ILE A 87 4.42 -12.33 -30.76
C ILE A 87 4.81 -12.82 -29.36
N SER A 88 3.88 -13.41 -28.59
CA SER A 88 4.19 -13.96 -27.28
C SER A 88 5.24 -15.07 -27.33
N GLU A 89 5.17 -15.96 -28.33
CA GLU A 89 6.19 -16.99 -28.54
C GLU A 89 7.56 -16.42 -28.92
N THR A 90 7.57 -15.37 -29.73
CA THR A 90 8.80 -14.65 -30.11
C THR A 90 9.45 -13.99 -28.89
N VAL A 91 8.66 -13.38 -27.99
CA VAL A 91 9.18 -12.83 -26.72
C VAL A 91 9.68 -13.94 -25.80
N ARG A 92 8.97 -15.08 -25.69
CA ARG A 92 9.39 -16.23 -24.87
C ARG A 92 10.77 -16.75 -25.27
N THR A 93 11.06 -16.78 -26.57
CA THR A 93 12.31 -17.31 -27.14
C THR A 93 13.35 -16.23 -27.40
N TRP A 94 13.07 -14.98 -27.02
CA TRP A 94 13.98 -13.87 -27.26
C TRP A 94 15.28 -14.04 -26.44
N PRO A 95 16.45 -13.70 -27.00
CA PRO A 95 17.70 -13.73 -26.25
C PRO A 95 17.62 -12.89 -24.97
N GLY A 96 17.87 -13.52 -23.81
CA GLY A 96 17.77 -12.86 -22.50
C GLY A 96 16.35 -12.78 -21.92
N ALA A 97 15.35 -13.44 -22.53
CA ALA A 97 14.03 -13.57 -21.94
C ALA A 97 14.07 -14.38 -20.63
N ARG A 98 13.25 -13.98 -19.67
CA ARG A 98 12.96 -14.71 -18.43
C ARG A 98 11.53 -15.24 -18.46
N ARG A 99 11.29 -16.40 -17.86
CA ARG A 99 10.00 -17.08 -17.86
C ARG A 99 9.60 -17.53 -16.46
N SER A 100 8.37 -17.24 -16.06
CA SER A 100 7.84 -17.61 -14.74
C SER A 100 7.75 -19.12 -14.54
N PRO A 101 7.97 -19.61 -13.32
CA PRO A 101 7.88 -21.04 -12.97
C PRO A 101 6.43 -21.53 -12.77
N HIS A 102 5.43 -20.64 -12.82
CA HIS A 102 4.03 -20.99 -12.63
C HIS A 102 3.44 -21.60 -13.91
N ALA A 103 3.00 -22.86 -13.86
CA ALA A 103 2.62 -23.61 -15.06
C ALA A 103 1.24 -23.25 -15.62
N VAL A 104 0.31 -22.75 -14.79
CA VAL A 104 -1.08 -22.49 -15.23
C VAL A 104 -1.17 -21.19 -16.05
N HIS A 105 -0.75 -20.04 -15.50
CA HIS A 105 -0.63 -18.77 -16.24
C HIS A 105 0.82 -18.25 -16.36
N PRO A 106 1.75 -18.96 -17.04
CA PRO A 106 3.10 -18.46 -17.20
C PRO A 106 3.19 -17.17 -18.01
N VAL A 107 4.18 -16.35 -17.68
CA VAL A 107 4.58 -15.13 -18.39
C VAL A 107 6.02 -15.23 -18.88
N ALA A 108 6.33 -14.52 -19.96
CA ALA A 108 7.71 -14.22 -20.37
C ALA A 108 7.96 -12.72 -20.34
N ALA A 109 9.19 -12.32 -20.02
CA ALA A 109 9.61 -10.93 -20.02
C ALA A 109 11.04 -10.74 -20.53
N VAL A 110 11.30 -9.59 -21.17
CA VAL A 110 12.60 -9.16 -21.69
C VAL A 110 12.85 -7.71 -21.25
N GLY A 111 14.05 -7.40 -20.76
CA GLY A 111 14.44 -6.04 -20.36
C GLY A 111 14.83 -5.92 -18.89
N ARG A 112 14.92 -4.69 -18.39
CA ARG A 112 15.51 -4.33 -17.09
C ARG A 112 14.92 -5.05 -15.88
N LEU A 113 13.62 -5.33 -15.91
CA LEU A 113 12.84 -5.94 -14.84
C LEU A 113 12.34 -7.35 -15.21
N SER A 114 12.93 -8.00 -16.21
CA SER A 114 12.48 -9.33 -16.65
C SER A 114 12.60 -10.39 -15.55
N GLU A 115 13.69 -10.37 -14.79
CA GLU A 115 13.91 -11.27 -13.64
C GLU A 115 12.91 -10.98 -12.52
N ASP A 116 12.73 -9.71 -12.16
CA ASP A 116 11.75 -9.27 -11.16
C ASP A 116 10.32 -9.68 -11.55
N LEU A 117 9.94 -9.60 -12.83
CA LEU A 117 8.59 -10.02 -13.28
C LEU A 117 8.44 -11.53 -13.39
N ALA A 118 9.44 -12.23 -13.92
CA ALA A 118 9.29 -13.59 -14.41
C ALA A 118 10.10 -14.65 -13.63
N GLU A 119 10.69 -14.34 -12.48
CA GLU A 119 11.30 -15.36 -11.59
C GLU A 119 10.58 -15.46 -10.23
N ARG A 120 9.37 -14.90 -10.15
CA ARG A 120 8.51 -14.97 -8.96
C ARG A 120 7.89 -16.35 -8.78
N HIS A 121 7.70 -16.78 -7.53
CA HIS A 121 7.12 -18.07 -7.15
C HIS A 121 5.81 -17.90 -6.37
N PRO A 122 4.73 -17.44 -7.03
CA PRO A 122 3.51 -17.12 -6.33
C PRO A 122 2.72 -18.37 -5.92
N VAL A 123 1.95 -18.22 -4.84
CA VAL A 123 1.05 -19.28 -4.34
C VAL A 123 -0.10 -19.54 -5.31
N THR A 124 -0.61 -18.50 -5.97
CA THR A 124 -1.68 -18.58 -6.99
C THR A 124 -1.25 -17.81 -8.23
N ASP A 125 -1.95 -17.96 -9.34
CA ASP A 125 -1.67 -17.20 -10.57
C ASP A 125 -1.69 -15.67 -10.35
N PHE A 126 -2.50 -15.17 -9.40
CA PHE A 126 -2.72 -13.73 -9.18
C PHE A 126 -2.45 -13.26 -7.74
N ALA A 127 -1.72 -14.06 -6.94
CA ALA A 127 -1.30 -13.72 -5.58
C ALA A 127 -0.47 -12.42 -5.54
N PHE A 128 -0.24 -11.85 -4.34
CA PHE A 128 0.49 -10.57 -4.17
C PHE A 128 1.92 -10.62 -4.70
N ASP A 129 2.54 -11.79 -4.71
CA ASP A 129 3.86 -12.04 -5.26
C ASP A 129 3.82 -12.50 -6.72
N SER A 130 2.66 -12.51 -7.39
CA SER A 130 2.53 -12.91 -8.79
C SER A 130 3.10 -11.87 -9.77
N PRO A 131 3.47 -12.29 -10.99
CA PRO A 131 3.82 -11.36 -12.05
C PRO A 131 2.73 -10.32 -12.32
N PHE A 132 1.45 -10.72 -12.24
CA PHE A 132 0.32 -9.82 -12.48
C PHE A 132 0.14 -8.77 -11.38
N ALA A 133 0.32 -9.16 -10.11
CA ALA A 133 0.37 -8.19 -9.02
C ALA A 133 1.54 -7.22 -9.19
N ARG A 134 2.70 -7.71 -9.65
CA ARG A 134 3.86 -6.86 -9.93
C ARG A 134 3.63 -5.88 -11.07
N LEU A 135 2.91 -6.27 -12.13
CA LEU A 135 2.48 -5.35 -13.20
C LEU A 135 1.60 -4.21 -12.66
N LEU A 136 0.71 -4.53 -11.71
CA LEU A 136 -0.10 -3.52 -11.02
C LEU A 136 0.75 -2.56 -10.18
N GLU A 137 1.72 -3.08 -9.40
CA GLU A 137 2.64 -2.27 -8.60
C GLU A 137 3.50 -1.33 -9.44
N LEU A 138 3.96 -1.80 -10.60
CA LEU A 138 4.76 -1.02 -11.55
C LEU A 138 3.90 -0.04 -12.36
N ASN A 139 2.57 -0.09 -12.18
CA ASN A 139 1.60 0.61 -13.01
C ASN A 139 1.90 0.45 -14.51
N ALA A 140 2.14 -0.80 -14.92
CA ALA A 140 2.55 -1.14 -16.27
C ALA A 140 1.49 -0.71 -17.31
N TRP A 141 1.93 -0.53 -18.55
CA TRP A 141 1.03 -0.44 -19.69
C TRP A 141 0.50 -1.83 -20.01
N ILE A 142 -0.82 -1.98 -20.07
CA ILE A 142 -1.44 -3.10 -20.76
C ILE A 142 -1.70 -2.66 -22.19
N VAL A 143 -1.20 -3.44 -23.14
CA VAL A 143 -1.35 -3.16 -24.57
C VAL A 143 -2.12 -4.29 -25.23
N LEU A 144 -3.28 -3.97 -25.80
CA LEU A 144 -4.14 -4.89 -26.54
C LEU A 144 -4.02 -4.58 -28.03
N ILE A 145 -3.31 -5.44 -28.77
CA ILE A 145 -3.05 -5.28 -30.19
C ILE A 145 -4.05 -6.15 -30.97
N GLY A 146 -5.09 -5.54 -31.52
CA GLY A 146 -6.08 -6.24 -32.35
C GLY A 146 -6.83 -7.34 -31.62
N VAL A 147 -6.90 -7.25 -30.29
CA VAL A 147 -7.65 -8.17 -29.41
C VAL A 147 -8.59 -7.37 -28.50
N PRO A 148 -9.78 -7.90 -28.17
CA PRO A 148 -10.71 -7.23 -27.27
C PRO A 148 -10.26 -7.31 -25.80
N PHE A 149 -10.96 -6.57 -24.93
CA PHE A 149 -10.76 -6.62 -23.48
C PHE A 149 -10.96 -8.04 -22.90
N ASN A 150 -11.72 -8.92 -23.56
CA ASN A 150 -11.87 -10.33 -23.16
C ASN A 150 -10.55 -11.11 -23.13
N ASN A 151 -9.50 -10.62 -23.80
CA ASN A 151 -8.18 -11.22 -23.78
C ASN A 151 -7.28 -10.67 -22.66
N CYS A 152 -7.73 -9.65 -21.90
CA CYS A 152 -6.95 -8.99 -20.87
C CYS A 152 -6.88 -9.86 -19.60
N THR A 153 -5.78 -10.62 -19.44
CA THR A 153 -5.58 -11.52 -18.29
C THR A 153 -5.54 -10.79 -16.95
N MET A 154 -5.21 -9.49 -16.93
CA MET A 154 -5.24 -8.68 -15.70
C MET A 154 -6.62 -8.62 -15.02
N VAL A 155 -7.70 -8.90 -15.74
CA VAL A 155 -9.04 -8.95 -15.16
C VAL A 155 -9.20 -10.13 -14.19
N HIS A 156 -8.43 -11.20 -14.34
CA HIS A 156 -8.47 -12.31 -13.39
C HIS A 156 -7.81 -11.96 -12.04
N LEU A 157 -6.79 -11.09 -12.05
CA LEU A 157 -6.28 -10.49 -10.81
C LEU A 157 -7.40 -9.74 -10.09
N LEU A 158 -8.19 -8.94 -10.80
CA LEU A 158 -9.32 -8.22 -10.23
C LEU A 158 -10.34 -9.16 -9.58
N GLU A 159 -10.72 -10.21 -10.28
CA GLU A 159 -11.63 -11.24 -9.78
C GLU A 159 -11.11 -11.90 -8.50
N GLU A 160 -9.84 -12.28 -8.46
CA GLU A 160 -9.23 -12.86 -7.26
C GLU A 160 -9.20 -11.87 -6.10
N ARG A 161 -8.85 -10.59 -6.34
CA ARG A 161 -8.83 -9.55 -5.30
C ARG A 161 -10.20 -9.16 -4.77
N ALA A 162 -11.22 -9.25 -5.61
CA ALA A 162 -12.59 -8.94 -5.24
C ALA A 162 -13.31 -10.13 -4.59
N GLU A 163 -12.65 -11.30 -4.48
CA GLU A 163 -13.21 -12.53 -3.91
C GLU A 163 -14.59 -12.85 -4.51
N ILE A 164 -14.68 -12.76 -5.83
CA ILE A 164 -15.97 -12.87 -6.51
C ILE A 164 -16.63 -14.24 -6.31
N PRO A 165 -17.94 -14.28 -6.04
CA PRO A 165 -18.60 -15.49 -5.53
C PRO A 165 -18.93 -16.54 -6.59
N TYR A 166 -18.84 -16.20 -7.88
CA TYR A 166 -19.00 -17.15 -8.99
C TYR A 166 -17.69 -17.84 -9.39
N ARG A 167 -16.67 -17.77 -8.53
CA ARG A 167 -15.45 -18.57 -8.65
C ARG A 167 -15.16 -19.33 -7.35
N HIS A 168 -14.50 -20.47 -7.49
CA HIS A 168 -14.11 -21.34 -6.40
C HIS A 168 -12.69 -21.86 -6.62
N TRP A 169 -12.00 -22.15 -5.52
CA TRP A 169 -10.65 -22.69 -5.55
C TRP A 169 -10.67 -24.16 -5.93
N VAL A 170 -9.82 -24.53 -6.88
CA VAL A 170 -9.52 -25.91 -7.25
C VAL A 170 -8.01 -26.10 -7.35
N ASP A 171 -7.54 -27.31 -7.09
CA ASP A 171 -6.14 -27.65 -7.25
C ASP A 171 -5.85 -28.15 -8.67
N ARG A 172 -4.87 -27.54 -9.34
CA ARG A 172 -4.37 -27.96 -10.65
C ARG A 172 -3.03 -28.66 -10.47
N THR A 173 -3.05 -29.97 -10.60
CA THR A 173 -1.86 -30.81 -10.47
C THR A 173 -1.32 -31.21 -11.84
N GLY A 174 0.00 -31.24 -11.97
CA GLY A 174 0.71 -31.83 -13.10
C GLY A 174 2.21 -31.93 -12.84
N VAL A 175 2.99 -32.21 -13.87
CA VAL A 175 4.46 -32.36 -13.76
C VAL A 175 5.14 -31.14 -14.37
N VAL A 176 5.95 -30.45 -13.58
CA VAL A 176 6.81 -29.35 -14.05
C VAL A 176 8.21 -29.89 -14.31
N VAL A 177 8.76 -29.62 -15.50
CA VAL A 177 10.16 -29.91 -15.83
C VAL A 177 10.95 -28.62 -15.82
N GLU A 178 11.99 -28.57 -15.01
CA GLU A 178 12.88 -27.41 -14.87
C GLU A 178 14.32 -27.90 -14.72
N ASN A 179 15.25 -27.38 -15.53
CA ASN A 179 16.65 -27.84 -15.57
C ASN A 179 16.79 -29.36 -15.73
N GLY A 180 15.88 -29.98 -16.49
CA GLY A 180 15.83 -31.44 -16.70
C GLY A 180 15.25 -32.25 -15.53
N VAL A 181 14.81 -31.60 -14.45
CA VAL A 181 14.21 -32.25 -13.28
C VAL A 181 12.68 -32.20 -13.36
N SER A 182 12.05 -33.37 -13.39
CA SER A 182 10.58 -33.52 -13.39
C SER A 182 10.04 -33.57 -11.95
N THR A 183 9.18 -32.63 -11.60
CA THR A 183 8.59 -32.51 -10.26
C THR A 183 7.07 -32.41 -10.35
N PRO A 184 6.29 -33.27 -9.68
CA PRO A 184 4.86 -33.06 -9.49
C PRO A 184 4.62 -31.75 -8.74
N ARG A 185 3.74 -30.90 -9.27
CA ARG A 185 3.37 -29.61 -8.67
C ARG A 185 1.86 -29.45 -8.70
N THR A 186 1.36 -28.83 -7.63
CA THR A 186 -0.05 -28.46 -7.50
C THR A 186 -0.14 -26.94 -7.38
N PHE A 187 -1.03 -26.35 -8.16
CA PHE A 187 -1.28 -24.92 -8.21
C PHE A 187 -2.75 -24.65 -7.86
N PRO A 188 -3.03 -23.91 -6.78
CA PRO A 188 -4.36 -23.39 -6.51
C PRO A 188 -4.81 -22.46 -7.65
N PHE A 189 -5.98 -22.75 -8.20
CA PHE A 189 -6.56 -22.03 -9.32
C PHE A 189 -7.98 -21.58 -9.01
N LEU A 190 -8.26 -20.30 -9.21
CA LEU A 190 -9.59 -19.75 -8.99
C LEU A 190 -10.46 -19.98 -10.24
N GLN A 191 -11.21 -21.08 -10.24
CA GLN A 191 -12.03 -21.52 -11.37
C GLN A 191 -13.45 -20.94 -11.31
N ARG A 192 -14.03 -20.57 -12.46
CA ARG A 192 -15.46 -20.24 -12.58
C ARG A 192 -16.35 -21.47 -12.42
N TYR A 193 -17.52 -21.31 -11.82
CA TYR A 193 -18.50 -22.39 -11.80
C TYR A 193 -18.93 -22.79 -13.23
N PRO A 194 -19.25 -24.07 -13.48
CA PRO A 194 -19.78 -24.51 -14.76
C PRO A 194 -20.99 -23.68 -15.19
N GLY A 195 -21.04 -23.29 -16.46
CA GLY A 195 -22.13 -22.44 -16.99
C GLY A 195 -21.96 -20.93 -16.73
N VAL A 196 -20.87 -20.50 -16.08
CA VAL A 196 -20.56 -19.07 -15.88
C VAL A 196 -19.39 -18.65 -16.77
N GLY A 197 -19.69 -18.02 -17.91
CA GLY A 197 -18.71 -17.44 -18.83
C GLY A 197 -18.16 -16.08 -18.37
N ASN A 198 -17.19 -15.54 -19.11
CA ASN A 198 -16.56 -14.25 -18.84
C ASN A 198 -16.96 -13.19 -19.88
N ASP A 199 -17.22 -11.97 -19.42
CA ASP A 199 -17.41 -10.80 -20.29
C ASP A 199 -16.74 -9.57 -19.69
N PHE A 200 -15.67 -9.13 -20.34
CA PHE A 200 -14.82 -8.01 -19.94
C PHE A 200 -15.03 -6.79 -20.84
N LEU A 201 -15.88 -6.88 -21.88
CA LEU A 201 -16.20 -5.75 -22.75
C LEU A 201 -16.82 -4.58 -21.98
N PRO A 202 -17.76 -4.78 -21.02
CA PRO A 202 -18.30 -3.68 -20.22
C PRO A 202 -17.25 -2.93 -19.41
N LEU A 203 -16.21 -3.63 -18.94
CA LEU A 203 -15.09 -2.99 -18.25
C LEU A 203 -14.28 -2.12 -19.21
N GLY A 204 -14.00 -2.63 -20.41
CA GLY A 204 -13.37 -1.87 -21.49
C GLY A 204 -14.12 -0.59 -21.82
N ASP A 205 -15.43 -0.68 -22.01
CA ASP A 205 -16.30 0.48 -22.28
C ASP A 205 -16.24 1.52 -21.16
N ARG A 206 -16.21 1.09 -19.89
CA ARG A 206 -16.08 2.00 -18.74
C ARG A 206 -14.73 2.71 -18.75
N LEU A 207 -13.64 1.99 -19.05
CA LEU A 207 -12.29 2.56 -19.14
C LEU A 207 -12.16 3.57 -20.28
N GLU A 208 -12.71 3.26 -21.45
CA GLU A 208 -12.72 4.16 -22.61
C GLU A 208 -13.52 5.43 -22.30
N LYS A 209 -14.74 5.30 -21.75
CA LYS A 209 -15.59 6.45 -21.37
C LYS A 209 -14.98 7.33 -20.28
N ALA A 210 -14.20 6.74 -19.38
CA ALA A 210 -13.47 7.47 -18.34
C ALA A 210 -12.18 8.14 -18.85
N GLY A 211 -11.81 7.94 -20.12
CA GLY A 211 -10.62 8.54 -20.73
C GLY A 211 -9.31 7.89 -20.32
N HIS A 212 -9.35 6.66 -19.79
CA HIS A 212 -8.16 5.91 -19.35
C HIS A 212 -7.50 5.09 -20.46
N VAL A 213 -8.17 4.94 -21.61
CA VAL A 213 -7.68 4.15 -22.74
C VAL A 213 -7.19 5.09 -23.83
N ARG A 214 -5.97 4.84 -24.30
CA ARG A 214 -5.43 5.43 -25.53
C ARG A 214 -5.60 4.43 -26.65
N ILE A 215 -5.99 4.93 -27.81
CA ILE A 215 -6.31 4.10 -28.97
C ILE A 215 -5.57 4.68 -30.16
N GLU A 216 -4.84 3.82 -30.87
CA GLU A 216 -4.18 4.16 -32.12
C GLU A 216 -4.42 3.07 -33.16
N THR A 217 -4.26 3.43 -34.42
CA THR A 217 -4.27 2.48 -35.53
C THR A 217 -2.86 2.26 -36.03
N ILE A 218 -2.36 1.03 -35.93
CA ILE A 218 -1.06 0.62 -36.46
C ILE A 218 -1.31 -0.38 -37.57
N GLY A 219 -1.07 0.03 -38.82
CA GLY A 219 -1.51 -0.72 -40.00
C GLY A 219 -3.02 -0.89 -40.02
N LYS A 220 -3.49 -2.14 -40.00
CA LYS A 220 -4.93 -2.46 -39.88
C LYS A 220 -5.39 -2.74 -38.45
N SER A 221 -4.47 -2.74 -37.49
CA SER A 221 -4.77 -3.12 -36.11
C SER A 221 -5.21 -1.92 -35.30
N THR A 222 -6.35 -2.04 -34.62
CA THR A 222 -6.68 -1.15 -33.50
C THR A 222 -5.88 -1.58 -32.29
N VAL A 223 -4.99 -0.71 -31.83
CA VAL A 223 -4.17 -0.93 -30.64
C VAL A 223 -4.70 -0.06 -29.51
N ARG A 224 -5.01 -0.69 -28.38
CA ARG A 224 -5.44 -0.01 -27.16
C ARG A 224 -4.34 -0.13 -26.12
N CYS A 225 -4.03 0.96 -25.41
CA CYS A 225 -3.23 0.87 -24.21
C CYS A 225 -3.84 1.65 -23.05
N PHE A 226 -3.66 1.10 -21.86
CA PHE A 226 -4.15 1.68 -20.61
C PHE A 226 -3.24 1.23 -19.47
N ARG A 227 -3.28 1.96 -18.36
CA ARG A 227 -2.46 1.64 -17.19
C ARG A 227 -3.11 0.53 -16.36
N CYS A 228 -2.32 -0.41 -15.84
CA CYS A 228 -2.80 -1.48 -14.96
C CYS A 228 -3.63 -0.93 -13.79
N ARG A 229 -3.21 0.21 -13.20
CA ARG A 229 -3.91 0.81 -12.07
C ARG A 229 -5.30 1.30 -12.45
N ASP A 230 -5.46 1.90 -13.62
CA ASP A 230 -6.76 2.39 -14.09
C ASP A 230 -7.74 1.22 -14.32
N LEU A 231 -7.28 0.14 -14.98
CA LEU A 231 -8.07 -1.10 -15.12
C LEU A 231 -8.51 -1.61 -13.75
N TYR A 232 -7.58 -1.65 -12.80
CA TYR A 232 -7.83 -2.18 -11.46
C TYR A 232 -8.86 -1.32 -10.69
N ASP A 233 -8.66 -0.01 -10.64
CA ASP A 233 -9.52 0.88 -9.86
C ASP A 233 -10.95 0.93 -10.45
N VAL A 234 -11.08 1.04 -11.78
CA VAL A 234 -12.38 1.04 -12.46
C VAL A 234 -13.08 -0.32 -12.32
N GLY A 235 -12.34 -1.42 -12.48
CA GLY A 235 -12.88 -2.78 -12.39
C GLY A 235 -13.35 -3.13 -10.99
N LEU A 236 -12.58 -2.78 -9.97
CA LEU A 236 -12.95 -3.03 -8.57
C LEU A 236 -14.17 -2.20 -8.16
N ALA A 237 -14.25 -0.93 -8.58
CA ALA A 237 -15.44 -0.11 -8.35
C ALA A 237 -16.69 -0.71 -9.01
N ALA A 238 -16.56 -1.26 -10.22
CA ALA A 238 -17.67 -1.91 -10.91
C ALA A 238 -18.13 -3.19 -10.19
N LEU A 239 -17.19 -4.06 -9.79
CA LEU A 239 -17.48 -5.30 -9.05
C LEU A 239 -18.11 -5.05 -7.67
N ARG A 240 -17.78 -3.93 -7.00
CA ARG A 240 -18.42 -3.55 -5.74
C ARG A 240 -19.89 -3.17 -5.89
N GLN A 241 -20.24 -2.54 -7.02
CA GLN A 241 -21.62 -2.17 -7.32
C GLN A 241 -22.44 -3.37 -7.79
N ASP A 242 -21.84 -4.22 -8.61
CA ASP A 242 -22.45 -5.43 -9.13
C ASP A 242 -21.39 -6.54 -9.16
N PRO A 243 -21.42 -7.48 -8.20
CA PRO A 243 -20.48 -8.60 -8.18
C PRO A 243 -20.46 -9.35 -9.51
N LEU A 244 -21.59 -9.44 -10.22
CA LEU A 244 -21.75 -10.14 -11.49
C LEU A 244 -21.40 -9.26 -12.71
N PHE A 245 -20.75 -8.12 -12.51
CA PHE A 245 -20.40 -7.19 -13.59
C PHE A 245 -19.57 -7.83 -14.71
N LEU A 246 -18.71 -8.80 -14.39
CA LEU A 246 -17.85 -9.53 -15.35
C LEU A 246 -18.46 -10.86 -15.81
N VAL A 247 -19.78 -11.02 -15.67
CA VAL A 247 -20.55 -12.19 -16.09
C VAL A 247 -21.52 -11.77 -17.21
N PRO A 248 -21.49 -12.46 -18.36
CA PRO A 248 -22.38 -12.13 -19.47
C PRO A 248 -23.84 -12.33 -19.08
N SER A 249 -24.74 -11.54 -19.68
CA SER A 249 -26.14 -11.46 -19.24
C SER A 249 -26.85 -12.81 -19.21
N GLN A 250 -26.58 -13.70 -20.18
CA GLN A 250 -27.17 -15.03 -20.25
C GLN A 250 -26.75 -15.99 -19.11
N ASP A 251 -25.59 -15.76 -18.49
CA ASP A 251 -25.03 -16.64 -17.46
C ASP A 251 -25.29 -16.10 -16.03
N ARG A 252 -25.88 -14.90 -15.92
CA ARG A 252 -26.11 -14.24 -14.62
C ARG A 252 -27.04 -15.04 -13.72
N GLU A 253 -28.03 -15.74 -14.27
CA GLU A 253 -28.93 -16.57 -13.47
C GLU A 253 -28.18 -17.74 -12.81
N GLU A 254 -27.27 -18.39 -13.54
CA GLU A 254 -26.41 -19.44 -13.00
C GLU A 254 -25.45 -18.87 -11.95
N ALA A 255 -24.78 -17.75 -12.26
CA ALA A 255 -23.85 -17.11 -11.34
C ALA A 255 -24.51 -16.68 -10.02
N ARG A 256 -25.80 -16.27 -10.05
CA ARG A 256 -26.55 -15.88 -8.86
C ARG A 256 -26.72 -17.03 -7.86
N LYS A 257 -26.75 -18.29 -8.30
CA LYS A 257 -26.87 -19.45 -7.42
C LYS A 257 -25.68 -19.60 -6.47
N HIS A 258 -24.54 -19.00 -6.83
CA HIS A 258 -23.30 -19.03 -6.07
C HIS A 258 -23.06 -17.76 -5.26
N LEU A 259 -23.89 -16.72 -5.41
CA LEU A 259 -23.86 -15.58 -4.51
C LEU A 259 -24.17 -16.06 -3.09
N PRO A 260 -23.40 -15.65 -2.07
CA PRO A 260 -23.76 -15.94 -0.70
C PRO A 260 -25.16 -15.37 -0.43
N ARG A 261 -26.02 -16.15 0.24
CA ARG A 261 -27.44 -15.82 0.55
C ARG A 261 -27.58 -14.68 1.57
N TYR A 262 -26.83 -13.60 1.42
CA TYR A 262 -27.02 -12.35 2.17
C TYR A 262 -28.21 -11.53 1.64
N GLY A 263 -28.71 -11.85 0.44
CA GLY A 263 -29.75 -11.09 -0.25
C GLY A 263 -31.07 -10.94 0.52
N GLU A 264 -31.56 -12.00 1.17
CA GLU A 264 -32.84 -11.91 1.92
C GLU A 264 -32.77 -10.99 3.16
N MET A 265 -31.58 -10.69 3.68
CA MET A 265 -31.39 -9.80 4.82
C MET A 265 -31.07 -8.35 4.43
N LEU A 266 -30.61 -8.09 3.20
CA LEU A 266 -30.14 -6.77 2.76
C LEU A 266 -31.09 -6.08 1.76
N ASP A 267 -31.94 -6.83 1.05
CA ASP A 267 -32.83 -6.30 0.01
C ASP A 267 -34.06 -5.53 0.57
N THR A 268 -34.23 -5.51 1.89
CA THR A 268 -35.24 -4.68 2.58
C THR A 268 -34.68 -3.39 3.16
N SER A 269 -33.36 -3.20 3.11
CA SER A 269 -32.75 -1.96 3.58
C SER A 269 -32.60 -1.02 2.38
N PRO A 270 -33.36 0.10 2.30
CA PRO A 270 -33.06 1.13 1.31
C PRO A 270 -31.58 1.51 1.50
N SER A 271 -30.87 1.74 0.39
CA SER A 271 -29.49 2.22 0.41
C SER A 271 -29.41 3.47 1.29
N LEU A 272 -29.11 3.28 2.58
CA LEU A 272 -28.91 4.38 3.51
C LEU A 272 -27.65 5.06 3.03
N PRO A 273 -27.70 6.33 2.59
CA PRO A 273 -26.49 7.06 2.31
C PRO A 273 -25.65 7.02 3.60
N LEU A 274 -24.55 6.28 3.56
CA LEU A 274 -23.54 6.34 4.61
C LEU A 274 -23.17 7.83 4.71
N TRP A 275 -23.49 8.43 5.85
CA TRP A 275 -23.17 9.81 6.22
C TRP A 275 -24.08 10.90 5.62
N THR A 276 -25.23 11.10 6.26
CA THR A 276 -25.86 12.44 6.34
C THR A 276 -25.79 12.93 7.79
N PRO A 277 -25.49 14.22 8.06
CA PRO A 277 -25.52 14.78 9.43
C PRO A 277 -26.87 14.57 10.17
N GLU A 278 -27.92 14.28 9.40
CA GLU A 278 -29.27 14.02 9.87
C GLU A 278 -29.48 12.56 10.32
N ASP A 279 -28.59 11.62 9.96
CA ASP A 279 -28.67 10.20 10.32
C ASP A 279 -28.54 10.00 11.85
N PRO A 280 -29.53 9.34 12.51
CA PRO A 280 -29.52 9.14 13.96
C PRO A 280 -28.30 8.35 14.48
N VAL A 281 -27.77 7.42 13.68
CA VAL A 281 -26.62 6.60 14.03
C VAL A 281 -25.33 7.41 13.90
N ALA A 282 -25.21 8.22 12.84
CA ALA A 282 -24.09 9.15 12.69
C ALA A 282 -24.05 10.18 13.83
N ARG A 283 -25.21 10.72 14.21
CA ARG A 283 -25.35 11.62 15.37
C ARG A 283 -24.89 10.94 16.66
N ARG A 284 -25.37 9.71 16.91
CA ARG A 284 -24.96 8.94 18.10
C ARG A 284 -23.47 8.64 18.11
N LEU A 285 -22.89 8.31 16.96
CA LEU A 285 -21.45 8.07 16.83
C LEU A 285 -20.64 9.34 17.13
N SER A 286 -21.07 10.49 16.60
CA SER A 286 -20.46 11.81 16.90
C SER A 286 -20.54 12.16 18.38
N GLU A 287 -21.65 11.84 19.06
CA GLU A 287 -21.79 12.00 20.52
C GLU A 287 -20.81 11.10 21.29
N VAL A 288 -20.72 9.82 20.92
CA VAL A 288 -19.82 8.86 21.60
C VAL A 288 -18.36 9.22 21.36
N LEU A 289 -18.00 9.56 20.12
CA LEU A 289 -16.65 9.96 19.75
C LEU A 289 -16.30 11.39 20.17
N ARG A 290 -17.30 12.21 20.52
CA ARG A 290 -17.18 13.66 20.77
C ARG A 290 -16.46 14.41 19.63
N ILE A 291 -16.73 13.98 18.39
CA ILE A 291 -16.19 14.59 17.18
C ILE A 291 -17.24 15.56 16.59
N PRO A 292 -16.91 16.84 16.30
CA PRO A 292 -17.90 17.89 16.02
C PRO A 292 -18.81 17.65 14.81
N ARG A 293 -18.36 16.84 13.84
CA ARG A 293 -19.19 16.28 12.78
C ARG A 293 -18.63 14.91 12.38
N PRO A 294 -19.48 13.87 12.28
CA PRO A 294 -19.10 12.67 11.57
C PRO A 294 -18.84 13.09 10.10
N PHE A 295 -17.71 12.67 9.51
CA PHE A 295 -17.20 13.07 8.20
C PHE A 295 -18.33 13.39 7.20
N SER A 296 -18.42 14.65 6.76
CA SER A 296 -19.31 15.06 5.65
C SER A 296 -18.72 14.70 4.28
N HIS A 297 -17.55 14.09 4.29
CA HIS A 297 -17.00 13.46 3.11
C HIS A 297 -17.57 12.05 3.04
N PRO A 298 -18.10 11.61 1.88
CA PRO A 298 -18.29 10.18 1.67
C PRO A 298 -16.97 9.51 2.04
N ILE A 299 -17.02 8.32 2.65
CA ILE A 299 -15.87 7.39 2.64
C ILE A 299 -15.32 7.53 1.22
N PRO A 300 -14.07 8.00 0.99
CA PRO A 300 -13.63 8.34 -0.34
C PRO A 300 -14.06 7.20 -1.24
N GLU A 301 -14.94 7.48 -2.20
CA GLU A 301 -15.40 6.46 -3.13
C GLU A 301 -14.12 5.92 -3.73
N TRP A 302 -13.76 4.71 -3.32
CA TRP A 302 -12.51 4.10 -3.70
C TRP A 302 -12.64 3.80 -5.19
N GLY A 303 -12.27 4.77 -6.03
CA GLY A 303 -12.40 4.75 -7.47
C GLY A 303 -13.27 5.83 -8.13
N SER A 304 -13.72 6.90 -7.46
CA SER A 304 -14.31 8.04 -8.20
C SER A 304 -13.55 9.33 -7.97
N GLY A 305 -12.95 9.83 -9.06
CA GLY A 305 -12.59 11.23 -9.18
C GLY A 305 -13.87 12.06 -9.19
N GLY A 306 -14.42 12.34 -8.00
CA GLY A 306 -15.48 13.32 -7.83
C GLY A 306 -15.02 14.65 -8.44
N LYS A 307 -15.76 15.13 -9.44
CA LYS A 307 -15.53 16.41 -10.11
C LYS A 307 -15.36 17.51 -9.05
N ARG A 308 -14.14 18.06 -8.93
CA ARG A 308 -13.99 19.42 -8.39
C ARG A 308 -14.64 20.36 -9.39
N GLU A 309 -15.69 21.06 -8.96
CA GLU A 309 -16.21 22.20 -9.71
C GLU A 309 -15.05 23.16 -10.01
N ARG A 310 -14.90 23.49 -11.30
CA ARG A 310 -13.83 24.38 -11.79
C ARG A 310 -14.12 25.83 -11.39
N GLY A 311 -13.79 26.19 -10.16
CA GLY A 311 -13.41 27.57 -9.84
C GLY A 311 -12.09 27.88 -10.53
N LYS A 312 -12.05 28.92 -11.38
CA LYS A 312 -10.84 29.37 -12.10
C LYS A 312 -9.71 29.69 -11.10
N GLN A 313 -8.65 28.90 -11.08
CA GLN A 313 -7.36 29.28 -10.46
C GLN A 313 -6.33 29.67 -11.53
N PRO A 314 -5.41 30.61 -11.23
CA PRO A 314 -4.53 31.23 -12.22
C PRO A 314 -3.41 30.28 -12.67
N LYS A 315 -2.96 30.46 -13.92
CA LYS A 315 -1.81 29.75 -14.50
C LYS A 315 -0.51 30.17 -13.81
N GLY A 316 0.13 29.27 -13.08
CA GLY A 316 1.50 29.43 -12.59
C GLY A 316 1.98 28.19 -11.82
N GLU A 317 3.15 27.69 -12.20
CA GLU A 317 3.95 26.63 -11.53
C GLU A 317 3.51 25.15 -11.69
N ARG A 318 4.12 24.48 -12.68
CA ARG A 318 4.17 23.02 -12.80
C ARG A 318 5.24 22.46 -11.85
N GLY A 319 4.84 22.01 -10.67
CA GLY A 319 5.68 21.17 -9.81
C GLY A 319 5.77 19.73 -10.35
N LYS A 320 7.00 19.23 -10.55
CA LYS A 320 7.29 17.84 -10.94
C LYS A 320 6.79 16.86 -9.86
N GLY A 321 5.72 16.11 -10.14
CA GLY A 321 5.23 15.05 -9.25
C GLY A 321 6.18 13.85 -9.21
N ARG A 322 6.60 13.45 -8.00
CA ARG A 322 7.44 12.27 -7.74
C ARG A 322 6.67 10.99 -8.09
N LYS A 323 7.23 10.17 -8.99
CA LYS A 323 6.78 8.81 -9.33
C LYS A 323 7.35 7.82 -8.30
N GLY A 324 6.52 6.89 -7.83
CA GLY A 324 6.95 5.61 -7.22
C GLY A 324 6.80 5.51 -5.71
N GLU A 325 5.56 5.43 -5.18
CA GLU A 325 5.33 5.03 -3.78
C GLU A 325 4.04 4.20 -3.64
N ILE A 326 4.16 3.00 -3.06
CA ILE A 326 3.01 2.21 -2.59
C ILE A 326 2.42 2.98 -1.41
N ALA A 327 1.23 3.55 -1.56
CA ALA A 327 0.54 4.21 -0.46
C ALA A 327 0.03 3.13 0.50
N PHE A 328 0.64 3.01 1.68
CA PHE A 328 0.18 2.15 2.79
C PHE A 328 -1.11 2.69 3.46
N SER A 329 -1.42 3.99 3.22
CA SER A 329 -2.62 4.72 3.64
C SER A 329 -3.97 3.95 3.58
N PRO A 330 -4.30 3.20 2.50
CA PRO A 330 -5.58 2.51 2.37
C PRO A 330 -5.86 1.46 3.43
N VAL A 331 -4.81 0.80 3.93
CA VAL A 331 -4.92 -0.29 4.93
C VAL A 331 -5.42 0.26 6.26
N LEU A 332 -5.07 1.51 6.59
CA LEU A 332 -5.48 2.19 7.80
C LEU A 332 -6.93 2.71 7.71
N ARG A 333 -7.54 2.61 6.52
CA ARG A 333 -8.90 3.04 6.18
C ARG A 333 -9.24 4.44 6.72
N PHE A 334 -8.30 5.36 6.51
CA PHE A 334 -8.41 6.74 6.95
C PHE A 334 -7.73 7.66 5.93
N PRO A 335 -8.22 8.89 5.70
CA PRO A 335 -7.46 9.86 4.92
C PRO A 335 -6.13 10.18 5.62
N THR A 336 -5.01 9.73 5.03
CA THR A 336 -3.68 9.96 5.61
C THR A 336 -2.79 10.85 4.73
N SER A 337 -3.38 11.76 3.96
CA SER A 337 -2.66 12.76 3.15
C SER A 337 -3.28 14.13 3.44
N PRO A 338 -2.47 15.21 3.48
CA PRO A 338 -2.71 16.36 4.35
C PRO A 338 -4.04 17.00 4.02
N PHE A 339 -4.76 17.47 5.04
CA PHE A 339 -5.86 18.40 4.85
C PHE A 339 -5.23 19.77 4.52
N PRO A 340 -5.05 20.14 3.23
CA PRO A 340 -4.24 21.29 2.88
C PRO A 340 -5.02 22.53 3.30
N GLY A 341 -4.44 23.35 4.17
CA GLY A 341 -5.03 24.63 4.59
C GLY A 341 -6.05 24.55 5.73
N THR A 342 -6.19 23.42 6.43
CA THR A 342 -7.07 23.32 7.62
C THR A 342 -6.31 23.33 8.96
N LEU A 343 -4.98 23.33 8.95
CA LEU A 343 -4.17 23.35 10.17
C LEU A 343 -4.48 24.63 10.97
N GLY A 344 -5.18 24.46 12.08
CA GLY A 344 -5.36 25.49 13.08
C GLY A 344 -4.40 25.25 14.23
N VAL A 345 -3.57 26.24 14.54
CA VAL A 345 -2.67 26.20 15.70
C VAL A 345 -3.13 27.26 16.69
N GLU A 346 -3.38 26.84 17.92
CA GLU A 346 -3.66 27.73 19.04
C GLU A 346 -2.55 27.60 20.07
N VAL A 347 -1.62 28.56 20.09
CA VAL A 347 -0.59 28.65 21.13
C VAL A 347 -1.24 29.12 22.43
N ARG A 348 -1.06 28.36 23.50
CA ARG A 348 -1.67 28.60 24.81
C ARG A 348 -0.73 29.30 25.78
N ASN A 349 0.52 28.88 25.79
CA ASN A 349 1.53 29.43 26.67
C ASN A 349 2.91 29.26 26.03
N GLN A 350 3.84 30.16 26.33
CA GLN A 350 5.23 30.04 25.91
C GLN A 350 6.13 30.63 27.00
N TRP A 351 7.17 29.91 27.40
CA TRP A 351 8.11 30.37 28.41
C TRP A 351 9.50 29.78 28.21
N GLU A 352 10.51 30.49 28.70
CA GLU A 352 11.86 29.97 28.81
C GLU A 352 12.01 29.16 30.10
N THR A 353 12.71 28.04 30.03
CA THR A 353 12.99 27.21 31.19
C THR A 353 14.44 27.32 31.65
N PRO A 354 14.71 27.05 32.95
CA PRO A 354 16.06 27.12 33.51
C PRO A 354 17.09 26.19 32.84
N ASP A 355 16.63 25.16 32.14
CA ASP A 355 17.47 24.23 31.36
C ASP A 355 17.74 24.70 29.91
N GLY A 356 17.50 25.97 29.59
CA GLY A 356 17.89 26.56 28.31
C GLY A 356 16.98 26.19 27.14
N LEU A 357 15.71 25.86 27.42
CA LEU A 357 14.70 25.57 26.40
C LEU A 357 13.65 26.67 26.37
N ILE A 358 12.96 26.80 25.24
CA ILE A 358 11.69 27.49 25.08
C ILE A 358 10.64 26.38 25.00
N LEU A 359 9.72 26.34 25.96
CA LEU A 359 8.54 25.47 25.88
C LEU A 359 7.35 26.28 25.40
N GLU A 360 6.61 25.73 24.45
CA GLU A 360 5.40 26.30 23.89
C GLU A 360 4.28 25.25 23.92
N GLU A 361 3.25 25.51 24.71
CA GLU A 361 2.02 24.71 24.73
C GLU A 361 1.11 25.13 23.59
N PHE A 362 0.55 24.16 22.87
CA PHE A 362 -0.34 24.41 21.76
C PHE A 362 -1.53 23.45 21.74
N ARG A 363 -2.50 23.81 20.90
CA ARG A 363 -3.58 22.92 20.48
C ARG A 363 -3.67 22.93 18.96
N LEU A 364 -3.57 21.75 18.34
CA LEU A 364 -3.78 21.59 16.91
C LEU A 364 -5.25 21.29 16.62
N LYS A 365 -5.72 21.81 15.50
CA LYS A 365 -7.03 21.61 14.89
C LYS A 365 -6.85 21.38 13.39
N GLY A 366 -7.86 20.82 12.75
CA GLY A 366 -7.84 20.60 11.29
C GLY A 366 -7.89 19.14 10.85
N GLY A 367 -7.94 18.22 11.81
CA GLY A 367 -8.12 16.79 11.59
C GLY A 367 -9.46 16.28 12.11
N PRO A 368 -9.65 14.95 12.14
CA PRO A 368 -10.89 14.35 12.63
C PRO A 368 -11.11 14.59 14.12
N SER A 369 -10.02 14.67 14.86
CA SER A 369 -9.95 15.09 16.24
C SER A 369 -10.31 16.57 16.37
N PRO A 370 -11.28 16.96 17.22
CA PRO A 370 -11.63 18.37 17.43
C PRO A 370 -10.43 19.20 17.91
N LEU A 371 -9.55 18.57 18.69
CA LEU A 371 -8.51 19.24 19.44
C LEU A 371 -7.40 18.25 19.80
N ILE A 372 -6.16 18.59 19.47
CA ILE A 372 -4.98 17.79 19.82
C ILE A 372 -4.08 18.68 20.70
N PRO A 373 -4.09 18.50 22.03
CA PRO A 373 -3.21 19.25 22.91
C PRO A 373 -1.79 18.69 22.84
N GLY A 374 -0.81 19.57 22.91
CA GLY A 374 0.60 19.20 22.88
C GLY A 374 1.49 20.34 23.35
N ALA A 375 2.78 20.06 23.41
CA ALA A 375 3.81 21.08 23.60
C ALA A 375 5.02 20.79 22.73
N ILE A 376 5.76 21.84 22.41
CA ILE A 376 7.04 21.80 21.69
C ILE A 376 8.12 22.40 22.58
N ALA A 377 9.26 21.74 22.67
CA ALA A 377 10.44 22.16 23.40
C ALA A 377 11.56 22.46 22.40
N ILE A 378 12.10 23.67 22.47
CA ILE A 378 13.02 24.23 21.48
C ILE A 378 14.29 24.70 22.21
N PRO A 379 15.50 24.29 21.79
CA PRO A 379 16.74 24.86 22.31
C PRO A 379 16.78 26.39 22.11
N ARG A 380 17.00 27.13 23.20
CA ARG A 380 17.04 28.60 23.17
C ARG A 380 18.18 29.09 22.29
N GLU A 381 19.38 28.57 22.56
CA GLU A 381 20.56 28.82 21.74
C GLU A 381 20.62 27.79 20.62
N ARG A 382 20.51 28.26 19.37
CA ARG A 382 20.59 27.41 18.18
C ARG A 382 21.22 28.17 17.01
N PRO A 383 22.13 27.55 16.25
CA PRO A 383 22.81 28.19 15.12
C PRO A 383 21.92 28.30 13.87
N GLY A 384 20.75 27.67 13.87
CA GLY A 384 19.80 27.64 12.77
C GLY A 384 18.65 26.65 13.04
N PRO A 385 17.90 26.26 12.01
CA PRO A 385 16.87 25.23 12.12
C PRO A 385 17.48 23.87 12.54
N LEU A 386 16.83 23.21 13.49
CA LEU A 386 17.29 21.96 14.10
C LEU A 386 16.47 20.76 13.60
N PRO A 387 17.02 19.53 13.65
CA PRO A 387 16.20 18.33 13.47
C PRO A 387 15.11 18.26 14.54
N ALA A 388 13.92 17.80 14.16
CA ALA A 388 12.79 17.68 15.07
C ALA A 388 12.40 16.23 15.33
N VAL A 389 11.89 15.92 16.51
CA VAL A 389 11.40 14.57 16.87
C VAL A 389 10.01 14.67 17.47
N ILE A 390 9.05 13.95 16.88
CA ILE A 390 7.71 13.78 17.45
C ILE A 390 7.76 12.62 18.45
N CYS A 391 7.46 12.91 19.71
CA CYS A 391 7.54 11.98 20.84
C CYS A 391 6.13 11.54 21.27
N LEU A 392 5.79 10.29 20.97
CA LEU A 392 4.46 9.71 21.23
C LEU A 392 4.46 8.85 22.51
N HIS A 393 3.52 9.15 23.40
CA HIS A 393 3.38 8.46 24.68
C HIS A 393 2.78 7.04 24.55
N GLY A 394 2.98 6.21 25.57
CA GLY A 394 2.28 4.94 25.71
C GLY A 394 0.84 5.10 26.23
N THR A 395 0.09 4.00 26.31
CA THR A 395 -1.23 3.98 26.96
C THR A 395 -1.09 4.49 28.39
N GLY A 396 -1.96 5.40 28.82
CA GLY A 396 -1.85 6.05 30.14
C GLY A 396 -1.02 7.34 30.16
N GLY A 397 -0.46 7.75 29.01
CA GLY A 397 0.39 8.94 28.89
C GLY A 397 -0.33 10.17 28.34
N THR A 398 0.37 11.30 28.40
CA THR A 398 -0.05 12.61 27.90
C THR A 398 1.19 13.39 27.44
N TRP A 399 1.02 14.51 26.70
CA TRP A 399 2.16 15.34 26.32
C TRP A 399 2.91 15.91 27.54
N GLU A 400 2.21 16.23 28.64
CA GLU A 400 2.79 16.76 29.87
C GLU A 400 3.83 15.77 30.42
N ARG A 401 3.47 14.49 30.47
CA ARG A 401 4.35 13.42 30.95
C ARG A 401 5.63 13.31 30.12
N GLU A 402 5.56 13.54 28.81
CA GLU A 402 6.72 13.49 27.93
C GLU A 402 7.60 14.74 28.01
N MET A 403 7.04 15.85 28.47
CA MET A 403 7.71 17.15 28.66
C MET A 403 8.10 17.46 30.11
N GLU A 404 7.79 16.54 31.03
CA GLU A 404 8.04 16.65 32.46
C GLU A 404 9.55 16.84 32.77
N GLN A 405 9.83 17.48 33.90
CA GLN A 405 11.17 17.57 34.47
C GLN A 405 11.10 17.25 35.98
N PRO A 406 11.99 16.39 36.52
CA PRO A 406 13.20 15.84 35.91
C PRO A 406 12.93 14.78 34.83
N PHE A 407 13.97 14.45 34.05
CA PHE A 407 14.02 13.24 33.23
C PHE A 407 14.42 12.07 34.13
N PHE A 408 13.54 11.09 34.31
CA PHE A 408 13.80 9.94 35.20
C PHE A 408 12.99 8.71 34.82
N GLN A 409 13.43 7.56 35.32
CA GLN A 409 12.71 6.30 35.14
C GLN A 409 11.71 6.09 36.28
N ARG A 410 10.44 5.87 35.92
CA ARG A 410 9.36 5.53 36.86
C ARG A 410 8.75 4.18 36.49
N GLY A 411 9.13 3.15 37.24
CA GLY A 411 8.74 1.79 36.91
C GLY A 411 9.32 1.36 35.56
N SER A 412 8.46 0.92 34.64
CA SER A 412 8.87 0.44 33.32
C SER A 412 8.96 1.54 32.26
N THR A 413 8.88 2.82 32.60
CA THR A 413 8.89 3.88 31.57
C THR A 413 9.66 5.12 32.01
N LEU A 414 10.26 5.80 31.03
CA LEU A 414 10.91 7.09 31.23
C LEU A 414 9.89 8.22 31.13
N ILE A 415 10.04 9.18 32.03
CA ILE A 415 9.25 10.40 32.12
C ILE A 415 10.13 11.56 31.64
N GLY A 416 9.60 12.48 30.84
CA GLY A 416 10.34 13.65 30.38
C GLY A 416 11.30 13.41 29.20
N TRP A 417 11.21 12.28 28.50
CA TRP A 417 12.19 11.92 27.46
C TRP A 417 12.11 12.81 26.21
N ALA A 418 10.97 13.44 25.91
CA ALA A 418 10.87 14.43 24.85
C ALA A 418 11.65 15.70 25.22
N ARG A 419 11.48 16.21 26.45
CA ARG A 419 12.25 17.35 26.95
C ARG A 419 13.74 17.06 27.01
N GLU A 420 14.13 15.84 27.37
CA GLU A 420 15.53 15.42 27.34
C GLU A 420 16.12 15.38 25.92
N LEU A 421 15.36 14.94 24.91
CA LEU A 421 15.80 15.08 23.50
C LEU A 421 15.99 16.55 23.12
N ALA A 422 15.13 17.45 23.60
CA ALA A 422 15.32 18.88 23.37
C ALA A 422 16.62 19.40 24.01
N ARG A 423 16.93 19.00 25.24
CA ARG A 423 18.22 19.32 25.90
C ARG A 423 19.44 18.80 25.11
N ARG A 424 19.26 17.76 24.30
CA ARG A 424 20.29 17.16 23.43
C ARG A 424 20.36 17.80 22.03
N GLY A 425 19.65 18.90 21.79
CA GLY A 425 19.78 19.69 20.56
C GLY A 425 18.74 19.40 19.48
N PHE A 426 17.69 18.65 19.79
CA PHE A 426 16.54 18.48 18.89
C PHE A 426 15.45 19.52 19.19
N VAL A 427 14.57 19.78 18.22
CA VAL A 427 13.25 20.31 18.53
C VAL A 427 12.34 19.13 18.85
N ALA A 428 11.92 18.97 20.11
CA ALA A 428 11.06 17.87 20.50
C ALA A 428 9.60 18.32 20.61
N VAL A 429 8.66 17.54 20.08
CA VAL A 429 7.23 17.82 20.20
C VAL A 429 6.51 16.61 20.76
N ALA A 430 5.61 16.82 21.72
CA ALA A 430 4.76 15.78 22.26
C ALA A 430 3.30 16.19 22.10
N ILE A 431 2.45 15.23 21.74
CA ILE A 431 0.99 15.41 21.64
C ILE A 431 0.30 14.36 22.51
N THR A 432 -0.84 14.72 23.10
CA THR A 432 -1.74 13.72 23.67
C THR A 432 -2.54 13.09 22.52
N GLN A 433 -2.34 11.79 22.32
CA GLN A 433 -2.90 11.01 21.22
C GLN A 433 -4.42 10.81 21.37
N PHE A 434 -5.07 10.46 20.27
CA PHE A 434 -6.51 10.15 20.24
C PHE A 434 -6.94 9.19 21.37
N GLY A 435 -8.08 9.49 22.00
CA GLY A 435 -8.64 8.73 23.11
C GLY A 435 -7.97 8.99 24.46
N HIS A 436 -7.09 10.01 24.61
CA HIS A 436 -6.34 10.28 25.84
C HIS A 436 -6.72 11.61 26.54
N PRO A 437 -7.03 11.72 27.85
CA PRO A 437 -7.24 13.03 28.48
C PRO A 437 -5.92 13.83 28.43
N PRO A 438 -5.96 15.18 28.39
CA PRO A 438 -7.12 16.05 28.66
C PRO A 438 -8.05 16.27 27.47
N ARG A 439 -7.98 15.41 26.45
CA ARG A 439 -8.88 15.49 25.30
C ARG A 439 -10.32 15.12 25.67
N PRO A 440 -11.31 15.66 24.93
CA PRO A 440 -12.71 15.42 25.22
C PRO A 440 -13.16 13.98 24.96
N GLU A 441 -12.52 13.23 24.05
CA GLU A 441 -12.89 11.86 23.68
C GLU A 441 -12.73 10.86 24.84
N SER A 442 -13.54 9.79 24.88
CA SER A 442 -13.50 8.83 25.98
C SER A 442 -12.23 7.96 25.99
N TRP A 443 -11.67 7.75 27.18
CA TRP A 443 -10.48 6.91 27.43
C TRP A 443 -10.74 5.40 27.34
N ASP A 444 -11.98 5.00 27.49
CA ASP A 444 -12.42 3.61 27.63
C ASP A 444 -12.30 2.78 26.34
N TRP A 445 -11.83 3.39 25.25
CA TRP A 445 -11.80 2.81 23.90
C TRP A 445 -13.19 2.38 23.40
N GLU A 446 -14.29 2.77 24.04
CA GLU A 446 -15.64 2.45 23.58
C GLU A 446 -15.92 3.08 22.21
N GLY A 447 -15.57 4.36 22.04
CA GLY A 447 -15.66 5.04 20.75
C GLY A 447 -14.86 4.34 19.64
N PRO A 448 -13.55 4.09 19.81
CA PRO A 448 -12.73 3.33 18.88
C PRO A 448 -13.28 1.95 18.49
N LYS A 449 -14.02 1.25 19.35
CA LYS A 449 -14.67 -0.04 19.03
C LYS A 449 -15.80 0.09 18.02
N LEU A 450 -16.39 1.27 17.89
CA LEU A 450 -17.46 1.54 16.92
C LEU A 450 -16.90 1.88 15.53
N LEU A 451 -15.66 2.36 15.44
CA LEU A 451 -15.03 2.78 14.16
C LEU A 451 -15.06 1.69 13.07
N PRO A 452 -14.80 0.39 13.35
CA PRO A 452 -14.83 -0.66 12.34
C PRO A 452 -16.19 -0.84 11.66
N ALA A 453 -17.31 -0.58 12.36
CA ALA A 453 -18.65 -0.67 11.78
C ALA A 453 -18.87 0.36 10.65
N TYR A 454 -18.04 1.40 10.60
CA TYR A 454 -18.05 2.44 9.57
C TYR A 454 -16.84 2.37 8.64
N GLY A 455 -16.10 1.27 8.68
CA GLY A 455 -14.90 1.08 7.87
C GLY A 455 -13.71 1.94 8.29
N LEU A 456 -13.73 2.58 9.45
CA LEU A 456 -12.61 3.37 10.00
C LEU A 456 -11.81 2.53 11.02
N THR A 457 -10.61 3.00 11.37
CA THR A 457 -9.76 2.30 12.36
C THR A 457 -9.23 3.24 13.42
N GLY A 458 -9.05 2.73 14.65
CA GLY A 458 -8.41 3.50 15.72
C GLY A 458 -6.97 3.90 15.37
N MET A 459 -6.24 3.03 14.66
CA MET A 459 -4.89 3.35 14.15
C MET A 459 -4.91 4.54 13.18
N GLY A 460 -5.91 4.62 12.30
CA GLY A 460 -6.10 5.74 11.39
C GLY A 460 -6.24 7.09 12.12
N MET A 461 -6.97 7.10 13.24
CA MET A 461 -7.12 8.31 14.07
C MET A 461 -5.79 8.74 14.71
N LEU A 462 -5.03 7.79 15.28
CA LEU A 462 -3.71 8.05 15.87
C LEU A 462 -2.73 8.64 14.84
N ILE A 463 -2.73 8.07 13.64
CA ILE A 463 -1.85 8.53 12.55
C ILE A 463 -2.29 9.90 12.04
N SER A 464 -3.60 10.17 11.95
CA SER A 464 -4.09 11.49 11.54
C SER A 464 -3.59 12.60 12.48
N ASP A 465 -3.61 12.37 13.79
CA ASP A 465 -3.05 13.30 14.78
C ASP A 465 -1.54 13.51 14.58
N LEU A 466 -0.80 12.42 14.35
CA LEU A 466 0.64 12.46 14.06
C LEU A 466 0.95 13.26 12.78
N LEU A 467 0.18 13.09 11.71
CA LEU A 467 0.41 13.80 10.45
C LEU A 467 0.14 15.31 10.56
N LEU A 468 -0.84 15.73 11.36
CA LEU A 468 -1.02 17.14 11.69
C LEU A 468 0.17 17.71 12.47
N CYS A 469 0.81 16.90 13.31
CA CYS A 469 2.03 17.30 13.99
C CYS A 469 3.19 17.47 13.00
N VAL A 470 3.31 16.59 11.99
CA VAL A 470 4.27 16.75 10.88
C VAL A 470 4.00 18.03 10.08
N ASP A 471 2.73 18.32 9.78
CA ASP A 471 2.33 19.56 9.10
C ASP A 471 2.71 20.78 9.94
N TYR A 472 2.40 20.76 11.24
CA TYR A 472 2.77 21.83 12.16
C TYR A 472 4.28 22.08 12.20
N LEU A 473 5.09 21.04 12.43
CA LEU A 473 6.55 21.15 12.44
C LEU A 473 7.10 21.68 11.11
N SER A 474 6.49 21.32 9.98
CA SER A 474 6.89 21.82 8.66
C SER A 474 6.67 23.33 8.48
N THR A 475 5.84 23.96 9.33
CA THR A 475 5.63 25.43 9.33
C THR A 475 6.56 26.19 10.27
N ARG A 476 7.32 25.49 11.13
CA ARG A 476 8.14 26.13 12.18
C ARG A 476 9.51 26.57 11.66
N PRO A 477 9.90 27.85 11.80
CA PRO A 477 11.23 28.31 11.39
C PRO A 477 12.37 27.69 12.20
N GLU A 478 12.09 27.16 13.39
CA GLU A 478 13.06 26.49 14.24
C GLU A 478 13.37 25.05 13.79
N VAL A 479 12.58 24.50 12.87
CA VAL A 479 12.64 23.11 12.44
C VAL A 479 13.19 23.00 11.02
N ASP A 480 14.17 22.14 10.83
CA ASP A 480 14.52 21.66 9.50
C ASP A 480 13.47 20.63 9.04
N SER A 481 12.56 21.06 8.16
CA SER A 481 11.44 20.23 7.67
C SER A 481 11.86 18.99 6.88
N LYS A 482 13.14 18.86 6.50
CA LYS A 482 13.69 17.64 5.89
C LYS A 482 14.18 16.62 6.92
N ARG A 483 14.25 17.01 8.20
CA ARG A 483 14.84 16.24 9.30
C ARG A 483 13.86 16.08 10.46
N ILE A 484 12.66 15.60 10.15
CA ILE A 484 11.63 15.27 11.14
C ILE A 484 11.69 13.76 11.43
N GLY A 485 12.00 13.37 12.65
CA GLY A 485 11.89 12.01 13.15
C GLY A 485 10.61 11.78 13.96
N VAL A 486 10.30 10.51 14.23
CA VAL A 486 9.24 10.11 15.16
C VAL A 486 9.76 9.03 16.10
N GLY A 487 9.40 9.14 17.38
CA GLY A 487 9.69 8.17 18.42
C GLY A 487 8.43 7.86 19.21
N GLY A 488 8.27 6.63 19.70
CA GLY A 488 7.16 6.36 20.61
C GLY A 488 7.27 5.08 21.42
N PHE A 489 6.61 5.06 22.57
CA PHE A 489 6.55 3.92 23.49
C PHE A 489 5.18 3.22 23.43
N SER A 490 5.14 1.89 23.41
CA SER A 490 3.90 1.10 23.47
C SER A 490 2.90 1.52 22.37
N LEU A 491 1.71 2.02 22.72
CA LEU A 491 0.75 2.67 21.82
C LEU A 491 1.43 3.67 20.86
N GLY A 492 2.24 4.58 21.40
CA GLY A 492 2.98 5.57 20.60
C GLY A 492 4.03 4.92 19.70
N GLY A 493 4.58 3.78 20.09
CA GLY A 493 5.54 3.02 19.28
C GLY A 493 4.90 2.42 18.04
N ILE A 494 3.72 1.80 18.17
CA ILE A 494 3.00 1.28 17.00
C ILE A 494 2.49 2.42 16.10
N ALA A 495 2.04 3.53 16.68
CA ALA A 495 1.61 4.71 15.94
C ALA A 495 2.78 5.36 15.18
N ALA A 496 3.97 5.45 15.79
CA ALA A 496 5.20 5.89 15.15
C ALA A 496 5.58 4.99 13.96
N PHE A 497 5.51 3.68 14.13
CA PHE A 497 5.80 2.71 13.06
C PHE A 497 4.89 2.88 11.84
N TYR A 498 3.56 2.90 12.04
CA TYR A 498 2.63 3.05 10.94
C TYR A 498 2.64 4.47 10.36
N GLY A 499 2.79 5.52 11.20
CA GLY A 499 2.95 6.89 10.72
C GLY A 499 4.19 7.06 9.84
N PHE A 500 5.30 6.46 10.26
CA PHE A 500 6.51 6.36 9.44
C PHE A 500 6.23 5.63 8.13
N ALA A 501 5.45 4.55 8.12
CA ALA A 501 5.05 3.84 6.89
C ALA A 501 4.24 4.69 5.92
N VAL A 502 3.46 5.63 6.44
CA VAL A 502 2.51 6.43 5.67
C VAL A 502 3.12 7.71 5.12
N ASP A 503 3.89 8.45 5.92
CA ASP A 503 4.37 9.78 5.55
C ASP A 503 5.88 9.78 5.37
N ARG A 504 6.30 10.19 4.17
CA ARG A 504 7.71 10.22 3.73
C ARG A 504 8.49 11.40 4.25
N ARG A 505 7.82 12.42 4.78
CA ARG A 505 8.46 13.57 5.45
C ARG A 505 9.10 13.15 6.76
N ILE A 506 8.65 12.04 7.34
CA ILE A 506 9.29 11.43 8.52
C ILE A 506 10.57 10.73 8.06
N ALA A 507 11.71 11.32 8.38
CA ALA A 507 13.05 10.90 7.95
C ALA A 507 13.59 9.70 8.75
N ALA A 508 13.26 9.57 10.04
CA ALA A 508 13.71 8.48 10.90
C ALA A 508 12.62 8.05 11.90
N CYS A 509 12.64 6.78 12.30
CA CYS A 509 11.68 6.23 13.27
C CYS A 509 12.36 5.41 14.37
N VAL A 510 11.92 5.60 15.62
CA VAL A 510 12.27 4.79 16.78
C VAL A 510 11.01 4.27 17.46
N THR A 511 10.98 2.98 17.80
CA THR A 511 9.88 2.41 18.58
C THR A 511 10.40 1.75 19.84
N PHE A 512 9.76 1.96 20.99
CA PHE A 512 10.08 1.30 22.25
C PHE A 512 8.94 0.40 22.68
N CYS A 513 9.18 -0.92 22.75
CA CYS A 513 8.17 -1.92 23.08
C CYS A 513 6.85 -1.67 22.33
N GLY A 514 6.97 -1.26 21.06
CA GLY A 514 5.88 -0.65 20.31
C GLY A 514 4.90 -1.65 19.71
N GLY A 515 4.89 -2.91 20.14
CA GLY A 515 4.11 -3.95 19.47
C GLY A 515 4.49 -4.18 18.00
N VAL A 516 5.70 -3.75 17.57
CA VAL A 516 6.20 -3.97 16.21
C VAL A 516 6.71 -5.40 16.09
N GLY A 517 6.10 -6.19 15.22
CA GLY A 517 6.39 -7.61 15.05
C GLY A 517 5.34 -8.34 14.22
N SER A 518 5.50 -9.66 14.04
CA SER A 518 4.49 -10.47 13.36
C SER A 518 3.18 -10.52 14.15
N VAL A 519 2.10 -9.97 13.59
CA VAL A 519 0.74 -10.05 14.16
C VAL A 519 0.27 -11.50 14.15
N ARG A 520 0.62 -12.29 13.13
CA ARG A 520 0.36 -13.75 13.12
C ARG A 520 1.00 -14.45 14.31
N ARG A 521 2.24 -14.10 14.69
CA ARG A 521 2.91 -14.66 15.87
C ARG A 521 2.26 -14.21 17.16
N LEU A 522 1.90 -12.93 17.28
CA LEU A 522 1.17 -12.42 18.43
C LEU A 522 -0.15 -13.18 18.65
N ILE A 523 -0.92 -13.44 17.59
CA ILE A 523 -2.18 -14.20 17.67
C ILE A 523 -1.92 -15.65 18.10
N ARG A 524 -0.89 -16.28 17.54
CA ARG A 524 -0.60 -17.71 17.78
C ARG A 524 0.00 -17.98 19.16
N GLU A 525 0.88 -17.10 19.63
CA GLU A 525 1.80 -17.38 20.74
C GLU A 525 1.74 -16.33 21.86
N GLY A 526 1.20 -15.13 21.58
CA GLY A 526 1.25 -13.99 22.49
C GLY A 526 -0.06 -13.72 23.23
N THR A 527 -0.16 -12.52 23.83
CA THR A 527 -1.31 -12.12 24.65
C THR A 527 -2.24 -11.19 23.86
N THR A 528 -3.20 -11.74 23.12
CA THR A 528 -4.10 -10.94 22.26
C THR A 528 -4.98 -9.94 23.02
N ARG A 529 -5.25 -10.19 24.31
CA ARG A 529 -6.00 -9.27 25.18
C ARG A 529 -5.21 -8.03 25.63
N TYR A 530 -3.89 -7.99 25.41
CA TYR A 530 -3.05 -6.88 25.86
C TYR A 530 -3.30 -5.60 25.06
N HIS A 531 -3.40 -5.75 23.74
CA HIS A 531 -3.71 -4.64 22.85
C HIS A 531 -5.21 -4.39 22.74
N SER A 532 -5.59 -3.12 22.66
CA SER A 532 -6.98 -2.71 22.39
C SER A 532 -7.27 -2.67 20.88
N VAL A 533 -8.50 -2.33 20.52
CA VAL A 533 -9.03 -2.33 19.14
C VAL A 533 -8.21 -1.47 18.17
N TYR A 534 -7.42 -0.49 18.65
CA TYR A 534 -6.55 0.31 17.80
C TYR A 534 -5.47 -0.53 17.09
N TYR A 535 -4.98 -1.60 17.71
CA TYR A 535 -3.86 -2.39 17.22
C TYR A 535 -4.27 -3.33 16.08
N TYR A 536 -5.48 -3.89 16.18
CA TYR A 536 -6.01 -4.86 15.23
C TYR A 536 -6.66 -4.17 14.04
N VAL A 537 -5.83 -3.76 13.07
CA VAL A 537 -6.28 -3.12 11.83
C VAL A 537 -7.11 -4.11 10.99
N PRO A 538 -8.42 -3.85 10.78
CA PRO A 538 -9.30 -4.75 10.04
C PRO A 538 -8.85 -4.98 8.59
N GLY A 539 -8.73 -6.24 8.20
CA GLY A 539 -8.30 -6.63 6.86
C GLY A 539 -6.79 -6.73 6.67
N LEU A 540 -5.97 -6.45 7.70
CA LEU A 540 -4.50 -6.55 7.60
C LEU A 540 -4.09 -7.97 7.19
N LEU A 541 -4.36 -8.95 8.06
CA LEU A 541 -3.96 -10.35 7.82
C LEU A 541 -4.75 -11.05 6.72
N SER A 542 -6.05 -10.76 6.59
CA SER A 542 -6.90 -11.34 5.54
C SER A 542 -6.60 -10.76 4.16
N GLY A 543 -6.12 -9.52 4.09
CA GLY A 543 -5.48 -8.93 2.91
C GLY A 543 -4.05 -9.45 2.67
N HIS A 544 -3.66 -10.56 3.30
CA HIS A 544 -2.33 -11.19 3.25
C HIS A 544 -1.15 -10.26 3.59
N LEU A 545 -1.39 -9.19 4.35
CA LEU A 545 -0.37 -8.28 4.83
C LEU A 545 -0.11 -8.52 6.32
N ASP A 546 1.14 -8.42 6.77
CA ASP A 546 1.51 -8.41 8.18
C ASP A 546 2.60 -7.32 8.38
N GLN A 547 2.91 -6.92 9.62
CA GLN A 547 3.86 -5.85 9.89
C GLN A 547 5.28 -6.11 9.33
N PRO A 548 5.82 -7.35 9.32
CA PRO A 548 7.09 -7.64 8.66
C PRO A 548 7.12 -7.24 7.17
N GLN A 549 6.00 -7.36 6.46
CA GLN A 549 5.90 -7.00 5.03
C GLN A 549 5.84 -5.47 4.83
N ILE A 550 5.34 -4.72 5.82
CA ILE A 550 5.26 -3.25 5.77
C ILE A 550 6.66 -2.62 5.66
N VAL A 551 7.70 -3.31 6.13
CA VAL A 551 9.10 -2.82 6.07
C VAL A 551 9.54 -2.46 4.64
N SER A 552 8.98 -3.13 3.63
CA SER A 552 9.20 -2.80 2.22
C SER A 552 8.82 -1.36 1.86
N ALA A 553 7.83 -0.77 2.52
CA ALA A 553 7.45 0.64 2.37
C ALA A 553 8.40 1.58 3.13
N LEU A 554 9.09 1.10 4.16
CA LEU A 554 9.93 1.91 5.06
C LEU A 554 11.32 2.15 4.51
N ALA A 555 11.96 1.07 4.05
CA ALA A 555 13.36 1.12 3.64
C ALA A 555 13.55 2.05 2.42
N PRO A 556 14.69 2.76 2.30
CA PRO A 556 15.86 2.67 3.17
C PRO A 556 15.89 3.76 4.26
N ARG A 557 14.74 4.24 4.76
CA ARG A 557 14.75 5.28 5.82
C ARG A 557 15.14 4.66 7.17
N PRO A 558 15.96 5.34 8.01
CA PRO A 558 16.40 4.81 9.30
C PRO A 558 15.26 4.34 10.23
N LEU A 559 15.32 3.09 10.65
CA LEU A 559 14.39 2.46 11.60
C LEU A 559 15.14 1.75 12.73
N LEU A 560 14.90 2.18 13.97
CA LEU A 560 15.31 1.47 15.18
C LEU A 560 14.08 0.90 15.90
N VAL A 561 14.08 -0.41 16.10
CA VAL A 561 13.07 -1.09 16.92
C VAL A 561 13.73 -1.53 18.22
N CYS A 562 13.29 -0.97 19.34
CA CYS A 562 13.66 -1.38 20.68
C CYS A 562 12.56 -2.30 21.24
N GLY A 563 12.91 -3.53 21.58
CA GLY A 563 12.00 -4.50 22.21
C GLY A 563 12.61 -5.12 23.46
N ALA A 564 11.82 -5.93 24.16
CA ALA A 564 12.26 -6.65 25.35
C ALA A 564 11.90 -8.14 25.26
N THR A 565 12.71 -9.01 25.87
CA THR A 565 12.50 -10.47 25.82
C THR A 565 11.20 -10.92 26.48
N GLY A 566 10.73 -10.20 27.50
CA GLY A 566 9.49 -10.43 28.24
C GLY A 566 8.38 -9.43 27.91
N ASP A 567 8.39 -8.82 26.72
CA ASP A 567 7.34 -7.90 26.30
C ASP A 567 6.01 -8.64 26.09
N VAL A 568 4.99 -8.26 26.87
CA VAL A 568 3.63 -8.81 26.76
C VAL A 568 2.91 -8.36 25.48
N GLY A 569 3.31 -7.22 24.90
CA GLY A 569 2.72 -6.65 23.70
C GLY A 569 3.23 -7.25 22.39
N MET A 570 4.38 -7.92 22.39
CA MET A 570 4.85 -8.65 21.21
C MET A 570 5.78 -9.78 21.66
N PRO A 571 5.45 -11.06 21.38
CA PRO A 571 6.36 -12.14 21.70
C PRO A 571 7.68 -11.99 20.95
N LEU A 572 8.78 -12.43 21.56
CA LEU A 572 10.12 -12.36 20.98
C LEU A 572 10.19 -13.03 19.60
N SER A 573 9.45 -14.13 19.38
CA SER A 573 9.34 -14.79 18.08
C SER A 573 8.76 -13.88 17.00
N GLY A 574 7.74 -13.07 17.32
CA GLY A 574 7.16 -12.09 16.41
C GLY A 574 8.12 -10.96 16.07
N LEU A 575 8.92 -10.53 17.05
CA LEU A 575 9.98 -9.53 16.85
C LEU A 575 11.11 -10.06 15.96
N ARG A 576 11.49 -11.35 16.11
CA ARG A 576 12.51 -12.00 15.28
C ARG A 576 12.05 -12.24 13.84
N ASP A 577 10.79 -12.63 13.63
CA ASP A 577 10.19 -12.71 12.29
C ASP A 577 10.26 -11.35 11.58
N PHE A 578 9.97 -10.27 12.30
CA PHE A 578 10.08 -8.91 11.79
C PHE A 578 11.53 -8.52 11.45
N GLU A 579 12.48 -8.81 12.33
CA GLU A 579 13.91 -8.55 12.08
C GLU A 579 14.39 -9.26 10.82
N ALA A 580 14.05 -10.53 10.64
CA ALA A 580 14.46 -11.31 9.47
C ALA A 580 13.94 -10.67 8.17
N ALA A 581 12.66 -10.31 8.13
CA ALA A 581 12.06 -9.63 6.98
C ALA A 581 12.68 -8.26 6.73
N ALA A 582 12.87 -7.47 7.79
CA ALA A 582 13.45 -6.13 7.70
C ALA A 582 14.88 -6.19 7.16
N ARG A 583 15.76 -7.01 7.76
CA ARG A 583 17.15 -7.15 7.30
C ARG A 583 17.24 -7.56 5.84
N ALA A 584 16.40 -8.50 5.40
CA ALA A 584 16.36 -8.92 3.99
C ALA A 584 16.04 -7.73 3.06
N VAL A 585 15.03 -6.92 3.40
CA VAL A 585 14.64 -5.74 2.62
C VAL A 585 15.73 -4.66 2.62
N TYR A 586 16.28 -4.31 3.79
CA TYR A 586 17.30 -3.27 3.89
C TYR A 586 18.61 -3.68 3.21
N ARG A 587 19.02 -4.96 3.31
CA ARG A 587 20.17 -5.51 2.59
C ARG A 587 19.96 -5.45 1.08
N ALA A 588 18.78 -5.86 0.59
CA ALA A 588 18.45 -5.78 -0.83
C ALA A 588 18.48 -4.35 -1.39
N ARG A 589 18.34 -3.33 -0.52
CA ARG A 589 18.47 -1.91 -0.88
C ARG A 589 19.83 -1.29 -0.58
N GLY A 590 20.83 -2.10 -0.18
CA GLY A 590 22.17 -1.63 0.15
C GLY A 590 22.20 -0.67 1.34
N ALA A 591 21.27 -0.83 2.30
CA ALA A 591 21.06 0.06 3.43
C ALA A 591 20.90 -0.71 4.75
N GLU A 592 21.56 -1.86 4.90
CA GLU A 592 21.43 -2.73 6.08
C GLU A 592 21.77 -2.00 7.39
N GLU A 593 22.66 -1.00 7.34
CA GLU A 593 23.04 -0.15 8.47
C GLU A 593 21.92 0.79 8.94
N ARG A 594 20.89 1.02 8.11
CA ARG A 594 19.73 1.87 8.43
C ARG A 594 18.59 1.13 9.11
N PHE A 595 18.80 -0.13 9.48
CA PHE A 595 17.88 -0.88 10.32
C PHE A 595 18.60 -1.51 11.50
N ARG A 596 18.04 -1.33 12.69
CA ARG A 596 18.53 -2.00 13.91
C ARG A 596 17.36 -2.52 14.74
N LEU A 597 17.45 -3.78 15.14
CA LEU A 597 16.69 -4.32 16.25
C LEU A 597 17.58 -4.31 17.51
N PHE A 598 17.13 -3.63 18.56
CA PHE A 598 17.76 -3.62 19.88
C PHE A 598 16.83 -4.35 20.85
N VAL A 599 17.29 -5.45 21.43
CA VAL A 599 16.49 -6.25 22.37
C VAL A 599 17.19 -6.31 23.71
N GLU A 600 16.47 -5.93 24.77
CA GLU A 600 16.96 -6.06 26.14
C GLU A 600 16.26 -7.19 26.88
N GLU A 601 16.94 -7.73 27.89
CA GLU A 601 16.30 -8.62 28.85
C GLU A 601 15.39 -7.81 29.78
N GLY A 602 14.14 -8.22 29.91
CA GLY A 602 13.19 -7.56 30.81
C GLY A 602 11.75 -7.51 30.30
N PRO A 603 10.86 -6.86 31.05
CA PRO A 603 9.45 -6.73 30.70
C PRO A 603 9.21 -5.61 29.68
N HIS A 604 7.95 -5.37 29.32
CA HIS A 604 7.50 -4.22 28.52
C HIS A 604 7.94 -2.89 29.15
N ALA A 605 8.97 -2.24 28.56
CA ALA A 605 9.57 -1.05 29.15
C ALA A 605 10.23 -0.08 28.14
N LEU A 606 10.24 1.20 28.52
CA LEU A 606 11.14 2.22 27.98
C LEU A 606 12.25 2.45 29.01
N THR A 607 13.41 1.85 28.78
CA THR A 607 14.58 1.90 29.69
C THR A 607 15.50 3.06 29.34
N MET A 608 16.37 3.46 30.28
CA MET A 608 17.44 4.42 30.01
C MET A 608 18.34 3.96 28.85
N ASN A 609 18.72 2.69 28.82
CA ASN A 609 19.63 2.17 27.78
C ASN A 609 18.98 2.18 26.37
N ALA A 610 17.70 1.82 26.28
CA ALA A 610 16.95 1.94 25.03
C ALA A 610 16.86 3.41 24.59
N PHE A 611 16.62 4.35 25.52
CA PHE A 611 16.60 5.78 25.24
C PHE A 611 17.95 6.31 24.76
N GLU A 612 19.05 5.96 25.42
CA GLU A 612 20.40 6.36 24.99
C GLU A 612 20.71 5.84 23.58
N THR A 613 20.38 4.57 23.31
CA THR A 613 20.51 3.96 21.97
C THR A 613 19.68 4.73 20.93
N ALA A 614 18.47 5.16 21.30
CA ALA A 614 17.59 5.93 20.43
C ALA A 614 18.09 7.35 20.17
N ALA A 615 18.59 8.05 21.18
CA ALA A 615 19.14 9.39 21.04
C ALA A 615 20.37 9.38 20.12
N GLU A 616 21.26 8.39 20.28
CA GLU A 616 22.40 8.18 19.39
C GLU A 616 21.94 7.88 17.94
N TRP A 617 20.94 7.00 17.79
CA TRP A 617 20.39 6.65 16.48
C TRP A 617 19.80 7.86 15.76
N LEU A 618 18.95 8.64 16.44
CA LEU A 618 18.33 9.84 15.91
C LEU A 618 19.38 10.88 15.52
N GLY A 619 20.43 11.08 16.33
CA GLY A 619 21.51 12.03 16.03
C GLY A 619 22.39 11.65 14.85
N LYS A 620 22.44 10.36 14.47
CA LYS A 620 23.10 9.91 13.23
C LYS A 620 22.17 9.97 12.01
N ALA A 621 20.87 9.77 12.23
CA ALA A 621 19.88 9.63 11.18
C ALA A 621 19.31 10.97 10.67
N LEU A 622 19.32 12.00 11.51
CA LEU A 622 18.86 13.37 11.25
C LEU A 622 20.07 14.32 11.39
#